data_AF-A0A1G0MBK8-F1
#
_entry.id   AF-A0A1G0MBK8-F1
#
_cell.length_a   1.000
_cell.length_b   1.000
_cell.length_c   1.000
_cell.angle_alpha   90.00
_cell.angle_beta   90.00
_cell.angle_gamma   90.00
#
_symmetry.space_group_name_H-M   'P 1'
#
loop_
_entity.id
_entity.type
_entity.pdbx_description
1 polymer ?
#
loop_
_entity_poly.entity_id
_entity_poly.type
_entity_poly.pdbx_seq_one_letter_code
_entity_poly.pdbx_strand_id
1 'polypeptide(L)'
;MSKTVSEITGLLWNHSYAMGAEMTARGVRFPLFTGNELADLMAHLAFRGYLGGDGDPKRGAVVFASKGCVACHKGGAVNAPDLAAVLKGTDRASLAAAMWNHAPQMHRLMAEKAPFWPKFEPGEMGNLVAYLRSLARPSGVSKSPE
;
A
#
# COMPACT_ATOMS: atom_id res chain seq x y z
N MET A 1 -3.58 -11.11 -12.24
CA MET A 1 -2.70 -12.30 -12.11
C MET A 1 -1.43 -11.88 -11.38
N SER A 2 -0.94 -12.70 -10.46
CA SER A 2 0.37 -12.49 -9.83
C SER A 2 1.47 -12.69 -10.87
N LYS A 3 2.53 -11.88 -10.83
CA LYS A 3 3.69 -12.06 -11.71
C LYS A 3 4.41 -13.37 -11.37
N THR A 4 4.87 -14.08 -12.39
CA THR A 4 5.73 -15.25 -12.26
C THR A 4 7.10 -14.84 -11.73
N VAL A 5 7.84 -15.79 -11.16
CA VAL A 5 9.20 -15.55 -10.67
C VAL A 5 10.10 -15.01 -11.79
N SER A 6 10.03 -15.57 -13.00
CA SER A 6 10.82 -15.12 -14.15
C SER A 6 10.51 -13.67 -14.57
N GLU A 7 9.24 -13.26 -14.52
CA GLU A 7 8.86 -11.87 -14.79
C GLU A 7 9.40 -10.92 -13.73
N ILE A 8 9.39 -11.31 -12.46
CA ILE A 8 9.94 -10.49 -11.38
C ILE A 8 11.46 -10.39 -11.50
N THR A 9 12.14 -11.49 -11.83
CA THR A 9 13.58 -11.48 -12.11
C THR A 9 13.93 -10.53 -13.26
N GLY A 10 13.16 -10.53 -14.35
CA GLY A 10 13.36 -9.59 -15.46
C GLY A 10 13.18 -8.13 -15.04
N LEU A 11 12.19 -7.84 -14.20
CA LEU A 11 11.99 -6.49 -13.64
C LEU A 11 13.15 -6.06 -12.74
N LEU A 12 13.61 -6.95 -11.85
CA LEU A 12 14.77 -6.71 -10.99
C LEU A 12 16.02 -6.41 -11.82
N TRP A 13 16.27 -7.22 -12.86
CA TRP A 13 17.41 -7.03 -13.77
C TRP A 13 17.36 -5.65 -14.45
N ASN A 14 16.21 -5.33 -15.06
CA ASN A 14 16.04 -4.07 -15.79
C ASN A 14 16.08 -2.83 -14.89
N HIS A 15 15.70 -2.97 -13.62
CA HIS A 15 15.68 -1.86 -12.66
C HIS A 15 16.95 -1.74 -11.81
N SER A 16 17.85 -2.74 -11.88
CA SER A 16 19.05 -2.84 -11.04
C SER A 16 19.97 -1.61 -11.14
N TYR A 17 20.15 -1.04 -12.34
CA TYR A 17 20.99 0.15 -12.55
C TYR A 17 20.44 1.40 -11.84
N ALA A 18 19.13 1.66 -11.96
CA ALA A 18 18.49 2.79 -11.31
C ALA A 18 18.53 2.65 -9.79
N MET A 19 18.25 1.45 -9.26
CA MET A 19 18.35 1.16 -7.83
C MET A 19 19.78 1.26 -7.33
N GLY A 20 20.77 0.80 -8.10
CA GLY A 20 22.19 0.90 -7.74
C GLY A 20 22.68 2.35 -7.63
N ALA A 21 22.23 3.23 -8.53
CA ALA A 21 22.51 4.65 -8.46
C ALA A 21 21.92 5.28 -7.18
N GLU A 22 20.67 4.96 -6.86
CA GLU A 22 20.01 5.46 -5.64
C GLU A 22 20.68 4.92 -4.36
N MET A 23 21.05 3.64 -4.35
CA MET A 23 21.79 3.02 -3.24
C MET A 23 23.10 3.76 -2.99
N THR A 24 23.86 4.06 -4.05
CA THR A 24 25.11 4.82 -3.97
C THR A 24 24.88 6.22 -3.41
N ALA A 25 23.86 6.93 -3.89
CA ALA A 25 23.48 8.26 -3.40
C ALA A 25 23.13 8.26 -1.90
N ARG A 26 22.59 7.15 -1.40
CA ARG A 26 22.21 6.97 0.02
C ARG A 26 23.29 6.30 0.88
N GLY A 27 24.47 6.01 0.32
CA GLY A 27 25.52 5.28 1.04
C GLY A 27 25.15 3.83 1.41
N VAL A 28 24.16 3.25 0.71
CA VAL A 28 23.73 1.86 0.88
C VAL A 28 24.55 1.00 -0.07
N ARG A 29 25.15 -0.09 0.43
CA ARG A 29 25.87 -1.04 -0.40
C ARG A 29 24.89 -1.87 -1.24
N PHE A 30 25.22 -2.07 -2.53
CA PHE A 30 24.45 -2.97 -3.39
C PHE A 30 24.44 -4.40 -2.81
N PRO A 31 23.27 -5.05 -2.68
CA PRO A 31 23.18 -6.39 -2.11
C PRO A 31 23.74 -7.44 -3.07
N LEU A 32 24.65 -8.28 -2.56
CA LEU A 32 25.10 -9.48 -3.24
C LEU A 32 24.40 -10.67 -2.57
N PHE A 33 23.48 -11.31 -3.30
CA PHE A 33 22.81 -12.51 -2.84
C PHE A 33 23.64 -13.74 -3.18
N THR A 34 23.69 -14.69 -2.26
CA THR A 34 24.39 -15.97 -2.39
C THR A 34 23.45 -17.12 -2.07
N GLY A 35 23.75 -18.32 -2.60
CA GLY A 35 22.93 -19.51 -2.37
C GLY A 35 21.44 -19.28 -2.67
N ASN A 36 20.59 -19.48 -1.66
CA ASN A 36 19.13 -19.35 -1.75
C ASN A 36 18.58 -17.99 -1.27
N GLU A 37 19.41 -17.04 -0.87
CA GLU A 37 18.96 -15.81 -0.19
C GLU A 37 17.91 -15.02 -1.01
N LEU A 38 18.11 -14.90 -2.32
CA LEU A 38 17.13 -14.23 -3.19
C LEU A 38 15.84 -15.04 -3.31
N ALA A 39 15.93 -16.36 -3.41
CA ALA A 39 14.75 -17.23 -3.49
C ALA A 39 13.95 -17.19 -2.19
N ASP A 40 14.61 -17.21 -1.03
CA ASP A 40 13.99 -17.13 0.29
C ASP A 40 13.33 -15.77 0.52
N LEU A 41 13.99 -14.68 0.11
CA LEU A 41 13.40 -13.34 0.14
C LEU A 41 12.16 -13.27 -0.76
N MET A 42 12.24 -13.80 -1.98
CA MET A 42 11.11 -13.84 -2.91
C MET A 42 9.95 -14.68 -2.38
N ALA A 43 10.23 -15.83 -1.77
CA ALA A 43 9.23 -16.66 -1.11
C ALA A 43 8.59 -15.93 0.08
N HIS A 44 9.38 -15.22 0.89
CA HIS A 44 8.89 -14.41 1.99
C HIS A 44 7.97 -13.28 1.48
N LEU A 45 8.40 -12.53 0.47
CA LEU A 45 7.60 -11.43 -0.11
C LEU A 45 6.31 -11.95 -0.77
N ALA A 46 6.36 -13.11 -1.43
CA ALA A 46 5.19 -13.78 -1.98
C ALA A 46 4.22 -14.20 -0.86
N PHE A 47 4.73 -14.87 0.17
CA PHE A 47 3.96 -15.31 1.34
C PHE A 47 3.27 -14.13 2.05
N ARG A 48 3.95 -13.00 2.16
CA ARG A 48 3.42 -11.77 2.76
C ARG A 48 2.50 -10.98 1.82
N GLY A 49 2.25 -11.48 0.61
CA GLY A 49 1.35 -10.87 -0.37
C GLY A 49 1.89 -9.62 -1.05
N TYR A 50 3.16 -9.28 -0.87
CA TYR A 50 3.79 -8.13 -1.54
C TYR A 50 3.94 -8.35 -3.05
N LEU A 51 3.96 -9.62 -3.48
CA LEU A 51 4.02 -10.02 -4.90
C LEU A 51 2.64 -10.39 -5.47
N GLY A 52 1.56 -10.24 -4.67
CA GLY A 52 0.16 -10.56 -5.01
C GLY A 52 -0.69 -9.33 -5.33
N GLY A 53 -1.77 -9.53 -6.08
CA GLY A 53 -2.51 -8.52 -6.86
C GLY A 53 -3.01 -7.27 -6.14
N ASP A 54 -3.36 -6.25 -6.93
CA ASP A 54 -3.56 -4.86 -6.53
C ASP A 54 -4.57 -4.57 -5.40
N GLY A 55 -5.31 -5.58 -4.93
CA GLY A 55 -6.52 -5.46 -4.12
C GLY A 55 -7.70 -5.00 -4.97
N ASP A 56 -8.92 -5.28 -4.53
CA ASP A 56 -10.14 -4.79 -5.18
C ASP A 56 -10.58 -3.48 -4.49
N PRO A 57 -10.55 -2.33 -5.19
CA PRO A 57 -10.95 -1.05 -4.60
C PRO A 57 -12.44 -1.01 -4.20
N LYS A 58 -13.32 -1.79 -4.84
CA LYS A 58 -14.73 -1.87 -4.44
C LYS A 58 -14.86 -2.58 -3.09
N ARG A 59 -14.16 -3.70 -2.92
CA ARG A 59 -14.06 -4.38 -1.61
C ARG A 59 -13.35 -3.51 -0.58
N GLY A 60 -12.37 -2.72 -1.01
CA GLY A 60 -11.66 -1.77 -0.15
C GLY A 60 -12.55 -0.66 0.40
N ALA A 61 -13.49 -0.16 -0.41
CA ALA A 61 -14.50 0.80 0.04
C ALA A 61 -15.40 0.20 1.15
N VAL A 62 -15.75 -1.09 1.02
CA VAL A 62 -16.51 -1.82 2.05
C VAL A 62 -15.69 -1.96 3.34
N VAL A 63 -14.42 -2.33 3.24
CA VAL A 63 -13.50 -2.39 4.40
C VAL A 63 -13.36 -1.01 5.06
N PHE A 64 -13.20 0.05 4.27
CA PHE A 64 -13.08 1.42 4.78
C PHE A 64 -14.33 1.86 5.57
N ALA A 65 -15.52 1.46 5.12
CA ALA A 65 -16.76 1.71 5.85
C ALA A 65 -16.90 0.81 7.09
N SER A 66 -16.69 -0.50 6.95
CA SER A 66 -16.93 -1.48 8.02
C SER A 66 -15.95 -1.36 9.19
N LYS A 67 -14.72 -0.90 8.93
CA LYS A 67 -13.71 -0.62 9.96
C LYS A 67 -13.85 0.78 10.57
N GLY A 68 -14.88 1.54 10.20
CA GLY A 68 -15.21 2.85 10.78
C GLY A 68 -14.39 4.02 10.25
N CYS A 69 -13.51 3.82 9.27
CA CYS A 69 -12.64 4.87 8.74
C CYS A 69 -13.45 6.04 8.13
N VAL A 70 -14.57 5.71 7.48
CA VAL A 70 -15.48 6.68 6.86
C VAL A 70 -16.06 7.70 7.85
N ALA A 71 -16.17 7.36 9.13
CA ALA A 71 -16.79 8.22 10.14
C ALA A 71 -16.00 9.50 10.42
N CYS A 72 -14.69 9.49 10.18
CA CYS A 72 -13.82 10.66 10.37
C CYS A 72 -13.19 11.16 9.07
N HIS A 73 -12.88 10.26 8.12
CA HIS A 73 -12.08 10.61 6.94
C HIS A 73 -12.89 10.99 5.70
N LYS A 74 -14.21 10.76 5.66
CA LYS A 74 -15.04 11.18 4.52
C LYS A 74 -15.46 12.64 4.68
N GLY A 75 -15.04 13.51 3.76
CA GLY A 75 -15.35 14.95 3.80
C GLY A 75 -14.54 15.76 4.83
N GLY A 76 -13.66 15.08 5.58
CA GLY A 76 -12.82 15.68 6.62
C GLY A 76 -13.57 15.96 7.92
N ALA A 77 -12.92 15.66 9.05
CA ALA A 77 -13.30 16.12 10.38
C ALA A 77 -12.17 17.00 10.95
N VAL A 78 -12.48 17.76 12.02
CA VAL A 78 -11.52 18.69 12.67
C VAL A 78 -10.14 18.03 12.94
N ASN A 79 -10.13 16.73 13.27
CA ASN A 79 -8.91 15.98 13.57
C ASN A 79 -8.61 14.84 12.56
N ALA A 80 -9.25 14.83 11.39
CA ALA A 80 -9.04 13.80 10.38
C ALA A 80 -9.20 14.40 8.97
N PRO A 81 -8.12 14.50 8.17
CA PRO A 81 -8.24 15.07 6.84
C PRO A 81 -9.07 14.17 5.92
N ASP A 82 -9.64 14.77 4.88
CA ASP A 82 -10.17 14.01 3.76
C ASP A 82 -9.03 13.28 3.06
N LEU A 83 -9.06 11.95 3.11
CA LEU A 83 -8.02 11.12 2.51
C LEU A 83 -7.94 11.27 0.99
N ALA A 84 -9.04 11.63 0.31
CA ALA A 84 -8.99 11.92 -1.11
C ALA A 84 -8.13 13.16 -1.42
N ALA A 85 -8.08 14.13 -0.50
CA ALA A 85 -7.26 15.33 -0.67
C ALA A 85 -5.78 15.07 -0.36
N VAL A 86 -5.47 14.31 0.70
CA VAL A 86 -4.10 14.18 1.20
C VAL A 86 -3.30 13.02 0.60
N LEU A 87 -3.96 12.01 0.02
CA LEU A 87 -3.27 10.85 -0.54
C LEU A 87 -2.84 11.03 -2.01
N LYS A 88 -3.11 12.18 -2.62
CA LYS A 88 -2.83 12.44 -4.03
C LYS A 88 -1.35 12.21 -4.35
N GLY A 89 -1.08 11.30 -5.29
CA GLY A 89 0.28 10.96 -5.73
C GLY A 89 1.07 10.03 -4.81
N THR A 90 0.50 9.54 -3.70
CA THR A 90 1.18 8.63 -2.77
C THR A 90 1.29 7.21 -3.33
N ASP A 91 2.49 6.63 -3.33
CA ASP A 91 2.72 5.24 -3.72
C ASP A 91 2.34 4.23 -2.61
N ARG A 92 2.33 2.93 -2.93
CA ARG A 92 1.91 1.86 -1.99
C ARG A 92 2.77 1.80 -0.74
N ALA A 93 4.09 1.96 -0.88
CA ALA A 93 5.02 1.86 0.25
C ALA A 93 4.91 3.09 1.14
N SER A 94 4.87 4.28 0.55
CA SER A 94 4.65 5.53 1.27
C SER A 94 3.30 5.55 2.02
N LEU A 95 2.23 5.02 1.40
CA LEU A 95 0.93 4.89 2.07
C LEU A 95 0.99 3.95 3.27
N ALA A 96 1.62 2.78 3.12
CA ALA A 96 1.79 1.82 4.22
C ALA A 96 2.60 2.43 5.39
N ALA A 97 3.69 3.13 5.08
CA ALA A 97 4.50 3.84 6.07
C ALA A 97 3.71 4.94 6.77
N ALA A 98 2.94 5.74 6.02
CA ALA A 98 2.08 6.78 6.58
C ALA A 98 1.02 6.20 7.52
N MET A 99 0.34 5.13 7.12
CA MET A 99 -0.65 4.44 7.97
C MET A 99 -0.01 3.89 9.25
N TRP A 100 1.16 3.27 9.15
CA TRP A 100 1.90 2.73 10.30
C TRP A 100 2.26 3.84 11.30
N ASN A 101 2.84 4.94 10.81
CA ASN A 101 3.25 6.06 11.65
C ASN A 101 2.06 6.84 12.23
N HIS A 102 0.90 6.79 11.59
CA HIS A 102 -0.33 7.44 12.06
C HIS A 102 -1.10 6.59 13.09
N ALA A 103 -0.83 5.29 13.20
CA ALA A 103 -1.57 4.35 14.05
C ALA A 103 -1.71 4.78 15.53
N PRO A 104 -0.67 5.30 16.22
CA PRO A 104 -0.82 5.73 17.62
C PRO A 104 -1.81 6.89 17.81
N GLN A 105 -1.90 7.80 16.84
CA GLN A 105 -2.83 8.93 16.88
C GLN A 105 -4.26 8.44 16.68
N MET A 106 -4.46 7.58 15.68
CA MET A 106 -5.75 6.91 15.45
C MET A 106 -6.19 6.10 16.66
N HIS A 107 -5.27 5.41 17.34
CA HIS A 107 -5.62 4.59 18.50
C HIS A 107 -6.21 5.42 19.64
N ARG A 108 -5.61 6.58 19.93
CA ARG A 108 -6.12 7.53 20.93
C ARG A 108 -7.49 8.08 20.55
N LEU A 109 -7.64 8.60 19.33
CA LEU A 109 -8.90 9.19 18.86
C LEU A 109 -10.02 8.16 18.73
N MET A 110 -9.70 6.91 18.38
CA MET A 110 -10.68 5.83 18.36
C MET A 110 -11.09 5.43 19.76
N ALA A 111 -10.17 5.31 20.73
CA ALA A 111 -10.53 4.99 22.11
C ALA A 111 -11.57 5.97 22.71
N GLU A 112 -11.58 7.22 22.26
CA GLU A 112 -12.56 8.24 22.66
C GLU A 112 -13.93 8.11 21.96
N LYS A 113 -13.96 7.57 20.73
CA LYS A 113 -15.15 7.60 19.85
C LYS A 113 -15.76 6.22 19.53
N ALA A 114 -14.98 5.15 19.63
CA ALA A 114 -15.41 3.77 19.37
C ALA A 114 -14.49 2.80 20.15
N PRO A 115 -15.04 1.88 20.96
CA PRO A 115 -14.25 1.10 21.92
C PRO A 115 -13.41 -0.04 21.31
N PHE A 116 -13.22 -0.09 19.98
CA PHE A 116 -12.44 -1.16 19.37
C PHE A 116 -11.48 -0.66 18.27
N TRP A 117 -10.25 -1.17 18.35
CA TRP A 117 -9.26 -1.05 17.29
C TRP A 117 -9.60 -2.02 16.15
N PRO A 118 -9.61 -1.57 14.88
CA PRO A 118 -10.03 -2.41 13.76
C PRO A 118 -9.06 -3.57 13.57
N LYS A 119 -9.62 -4.80 13.61
CA LYS A 119 -8.91 -6.03 13.22
C LYS A 119 -9.17 -6.29 11.74
N PHE A 120 -8.11 -6.55 10.98
CA PHE A 120 -8.20 -6.86 9.55
C PHE A 120 -8.08 -8.36 9.32
N GLU A 121 -9.01 -8.90 8.54
CA GLU A 121 -9.00 -10.26 8.01
C GLU A 121 -8.05 -10.39 6.82
N PRO A 122 -7.66 -11.63 6.43
CA PRO A 122 -6.81 -11.86 5.28
C PRO A 122 -7.32 -11.15 4.01
N GLY A 123 -6.45 -10.37 3.37
CA GLY A 123 -6.75 -9.65 2.13
C GLY A 123 -7.50 -8.32 2.30
N GLU A 124 -8.09 -8.02 3.47
CA GLU A 124 -8.79 -6.75 3.69
C GLU A 124 -7.85 -5.55 3.56
N MET A 125 -6.63 -5.64 4.08
CA MET A 125 -5.64 -4.58 3.98
C MET A 125 -5.23 -4.31 2.52
N GLY A 126 -5.09 -5.36 1.71
CA GLY A 126 -4.80 -5.23 0.28
C GLY A 126 -5.91 -4.48 -0.46
N ASN A 127 -7.16 -4.82 -0.18
CA ASN A 127 -8.33 -4.15 -0.73
C ASN A 127 -8.42 -2.69 -0.25
N LEU A 128 -8.19 -2.43 1.05
CA LEU A 128 -8.19 -1.08 1.62
C LEU A 128 -7.13 -0.19 0.96
N VAL A 129 -5.90 -0.68 0.80
CA VAL A 129 -4.84 0.05 0.07
C VAL A 129 -5.22 0.32 -1.38
N ALA A 130 -5.86 -0.64 -2.06
CA ALA A 130 -6.37 -0.43 -3.43
C ALA A 130 -7.38 0.72 -3.50
N TYR A 131 -8.31 0.75 -2.54
CA TYR A 131 -9.32 1.80 -2.45
C TYR A 131 -8.70 3.17 -2.15
N LEU A 132 -7.84 3.27 -1.14
CA LEU A 132 -7.18 4.53 -0.78
C LEU A 132 -6.36 5.10 -1.95
N ARG A 133 -5.70 4.24 -2.72
CA ARG A 133 -5.00 4.65 -3.95
C ARG A 133 -5.93 5.08 -5.07
N SER A 134 -7.15 4.53 -5.13
CA SER A 134 -8.15 4.99 -6.10
C SER A 134 -8.62 6.41 -5.80
N LEU A 135 -8.64 6.83 -4.53
CA LEU A 135 -8.92 8.21 -4.12
C LEU A 135 -7.80 9.19 -4.51
N ALA A 136 -6.56 8.69 -4.57
CA ALA A 136 -5.36 9.47 -4.86
C ALA A 136 -5.13 9.77 -6.36
N ARG A 137 -5.83 9.09 -7.27
CA ARG A 137 -5.69 9.31 -8.71
C ARG A 137 -6.56 10.52 -9.11
N PRO A 138 -6.06 11.43 -9.97
CA PRO A 138 -6.93 12.41 -10.58
C PRO A 138 -8.04 11.67 -11.33
N SER A 139 -9.28 12.10 -11.14
CA SER A 139 -10.44 11.64 -11.90
C SER A 139 -10.21 11.95 -13.39
N GLY A 140 -9.64 10.98 -14.10
CA GLY A 140 -9.34 11.06 -15.52
C GLY A 140 -10.21 10.07 -16.31
N VAL A 141 -11.25 10.63 -16.94
CA VAL A 141 -11.86 10.24 -18.23
C VAL A 141 -11.66 8.77 -18.65
N SER A 142 -12.75 8.01 -18.63
CA SER A 142 -12.88 6.82 -19.47
C SER A 142 -12.73 7.26 -20.93
N LYS A 143 -11.65 6.87 -21.60
CA LYS A 143 -11.68 6.80 -23.07
C LYS A 143 -12.59 5.62 -23.44
N SER A 144 -13.67 5.91 -24.15
CA SER A 144 -14.46 4.89 -24.86
C SER A 144 -13.57 4.21 -25.90
N PRO A 145 -13.74 2.90 -26.15
CA PRO A 145 -13.08 2.24 -27.27
C PRO A 145 -13.75 2.69 -28.59
N GLU A 146 -12.93 2.87 -29.62
CA GLU A 146 -13.35 2.99 -31.03
C GLU A 146 -14.10 1.75 -31.52
#